data_AF-A0A4V3UP87-F1
#
_entry.id   AF-A0A4V3UP87-F1
#
_cell.length_a   1.000
_cell.length_b   1.000
_cell.length_c   1.000
_cell.angle_alpha   90.00
_cell.angle_beta   90.00
_cell.angle_gamma   90.00
#
_symmetry.space_group_name_H-M   'P 1'
#
loop_
_entity.id
_entity.type
_entity.pdbx_description
1 polymer ?
#
loop_
_entity_poly.entity_id
_entity_poly.type
_entity_poly.pdbx_seq_one_letter_code
_entity_poly.pdbx_strand_id
1 'polypeptide(L)'
;MATDSLGPAVTGELMTVLAWGYAAVIIVGVQHGLGSHTKDVDPSQASAYAITIWLSSIFYLAAQGCIKVSVCLFYTRLGDRFLIRMSQVMMVLLTLQALGCIMTAIFQCHPISKTWESTIPGYCINIDVFYLAITGFSILTDVVTYTLPLPVICRLHVPMKQKVALTFILCMGLL
;
A
#
# COMPACT_ATOMS: atom_id res chain seq x y z
N MET A 1 23.86 -9.24 -15.24
CA MET A 1 23.75 -10.64 -14.75
C MET A 1 24.20 -10.79 -13.30
N ALA A 2 23.94 -9.82 -12.40
CA ALA A 2 24.22 -9.99 -10.96
C ALA A 2 23.35 -9.12 -10.01
N THR A 3 22.25 -8.54 -10.50
CA THR A 3 21.37 -7.65 -9.70
C THR A 3 19.98 -8.24 -9.41
N ASP A 4 19.64 -9.41 -9.95
CA ASP A 4 18.25 -9.91 -9.96
C ASP A 4 17.87 -10.89 -8.82
N SER A 5 18.85 -11.36 -8.04
CA SER A 5 18.60 -12.32 -6.95
C SER A 5 18.40 -11.68 -5.57
N LEU A 6 18.94 -10.48 -5.33
CA LEU A 6 18.87 -9.82 -4.03
C LEU A 6 17.55 -9.04 -3.82
N GLY A 7 17.02 -8.44 -4.89
CA GLY A 7 15.76 -7.68 -4.86
C GLY A 7 14.55 -8.44 -4.27
N PRO A 8 14.15 -9.62 -4.76
CA PRO A 8 12.92 -10.30 -4.31
C PRO A 8 12.98 -10.79 -2.85
N ALA A 9 14.16 -11.22 -2.38
CA ALA A 9 14.33 -11.69 -1.00
C ALA A 9 14.21 -10.52 -0.03
N VAL A 10 14.92 -9.42 -0.32
CA VAL A 10 14.85 -8.19 0.47
C VAL A 10 13.44 -7.58 0.43
N THR A 11 12.75 -7.63 -0.71
CA THR A 11 11.37 -7.12 -0.80
C THR A 11 10.42 -7.96 0.06
N GLY A 12 10.59 -9.29 0.07
CA GLY A 12 9.79 -10.20 0.90
C GLY A 12 10.02 -10.01 2.40
N GLU A 13 11.28 -9.85 2.82
CA GLU A 13 11.63 -9.56 4.22
C GLU A 13 11.11 -8.20 4.68
N LEU A 14 11.18 -7.17 3.81
CA LEU A 14 10.62 -5.86 4.11
C LEU A 14 9.09 -5.92 4.27
N MET A 15 8.40 -6.70 3.44
CA MET A 15 6.95 -6.89 3.53
C MET A 15 6.52 -7.54 4.83
N THR A 16 7.25 -8.58 5.28
CA THR A 16 6.91 -9.25 6.54
C THR A 16 7.10 -8.30 7.71
N VAL A 17 8.21 -7.55 7.75
CA VAL A 17 8.44 -6.53 8.80
C VAL A 17 7.34 -5.48 8.81
N LEU A 18 6.95 -4.94 7.65
CA LEU A 18 5.86 -3.96 7.56
C LEU A 18 4.51 -4.54 7.99
N ALA A 19 4.21 -5.80 7.63
CA ALA A 19 2.97 -6.47 8.02
C ALA A 19 2.89 -6.72 9.52
N TRP A 20 3.97 -7.22 10.13
CA TRP A 20 4.06 -7.39 11.58
C TRP A 20 3.99 -6.04 12.32
N GLY A 21 4.63 -5.00 11.79
CA GLY A 21 4.54 -3.63 12.32
C GLY A 21 3.11 -3.11 12.28
N TYR A 22 2.43 -3.24 11.14
CA TYR A 22 1.02 -2.85 11.01
C TYR A 22 0.12 -3.61 11.98
N ALA A 23 0.27 -4.93 12.08
CA ALA A 23 -0.50 -5.76 13.00
C ALA A 23 -0.30 -5.35 14.47
N ALA A 24 0.95 -5.09 14.88
CA ALA A 24 1.27 -4.63 16.22
C ALA A 24 0.61 -3.27 16.54
N VAL A 25 0.66 -2.33 15.61
CA VAL A 25 0.03 -1.01 15.77
C VAL A 25 -1.49 -1.14 15.89
N ILE A 26 -2.13 -2.00 15.10
CA ILE A 26 -3.57 -2.25 15.19
C ILE A 26 -3.94 -2.89 16.53
N ILE A 27 -3.17 -3.87 17.02
CA ILE A 27 -3.40 -4.51 18.32
C ILE A 27 -3.35 -3.47 19.45
N VAL A 28 -2.33 -2.60 19.44
CA VAL A 28 -2.23 -1.49 20.40
C VAL A 28 -3.40 -0.53 20.24
N GLY A 29 -3.84 -0.26 19.02
CA GLY A 29 -4.99 0.59 18.75
C GLY A 29 -6.27 0.04 19.36
N VAL A 30 -6.53 -1.27 19.21
CA VAL A 30 -7.72 -1.93 19.76
C VAL A 30 -7.76 -1.79 21.29
N GLN A 31 -6.59 -1.85 21.95
CA GLN A 31 -6.50 -1.62 23.40
C GLN A 31 -6.85 -0.19 23.82
N HIS A 32 -6.70 0.78 22.91
CA HIS A 32 -7.04 2.20 23.11
C HIS A 32 -8.38 2.59 22.45
N GLY A 33 -9.25 1.62 22.16
CA GLY A 33 -10.60 1.87 21.65
C GLY A 33 -10.75 1.92 20.12
N LEU A 34 -9.75 1.49 19.35
CA LEU A 34 -9.87 1.33 17.89
C LEU A 34 -10.97 0.30 17.55
N GLY A 35 -12.07 0.78 16.98
CA GLY A 35 -13.26 -0.03 16.64
C GLY A 35 -14.49 0.24 17.51
N SER A 36 -14.38 1.02 18.59
CA SER A 36 -15.52 1.47 19.40
C SER A 36 -16.21 2.68 18.74
N HIS A 37 -17.49 2.92 19.04
CA HIS A 37 -18.17 4.10 18.54
C HIS A 37 -17.49 5.36 19.09
N THR A 38 -17.31 6.38 18.24
CA THR A 38 -16.63 7.64 18.57
C THR A 38 -17.20 8.40 19.78
N LYS A 39 -18.38 8.00 20.26
CA LYS A 39 -19.05 8.56 21.45
C LYS A 39 -18.68 7.85 22.77
N ASP A 40 -18.15 6.63 22.70
CA ASP A 40 -17.84 5.78 23.86
C ASP A 40 -16.35 5.79 24.21
N VAL A 41 -15.53 6.51 23.44
CA VAL A 41 -14.08 6.64 23.67
C VAL A 41 -13.84 7.74 24.69
N ASP A 42 -13.16 7.40 25.78
CA ASP A 42 -12.78 8.36 26.81
C ASP A 42 -11.91 9.48 26.20
N PRO A 43 -12.28 10.77 26.32
CA PRO A 43 -11.50 11.88 25.80
C PRO A 43 -10.06 11.93 26.33
N SER A 44 -9.77 11.29 27.47
CA SER A 44 -8.42 11.14 28.00
C SER A 44 -7.49 10.30 27.10
N GLN A 45 -8.06 9.41 26.26
CA GLN A 45 -7.32 8.51 25.36
C GLN A 45 -7.32 8.96 23.90
N ALA A 46 -7.93 10.11 23.59
CA ALA A 46 -8.06 10.61 22.23
C ALA A 46 -6.71 10.84 21.53
N SER A 47 -5.69 11.28 22.27
CA SER A 47 -4.34 11.50 21.74
C SER A 47 -3.63 10.18 21.38
N ALA A 48 -3.70 9.16 22.23
CA ALA A 48 -3.13 7.83 21.97
C ALA A 48 -3.81 7.14 20.77
N TYR A 49 -5.13 7.30 20.67
CA TYR A 49 -5.93 6.84 19.53
C TYR A 49 -5.48 7.50 18.22
N ALA A 50 -5.34 8.83 18.21
CA ALA A 50 -4.91 9.58 17.03
C ALA A 50 -3.50 9.19 16.57
N ILE A 51 -2.55 9.00 17.50
CA ILE A 51 -1.18 8.53 17.18
C ILE A 51 -1.23 7.15 16.52
N THR A 52 -2.08 6.26 17.03
CA THR A 52 -2.16 4.89 16.54
C THR A 52 -2.76 4.83 15.13
N ILE A 53 -3.79 5.62 14.84
CA ILE A 53 -4.35 5.74 13.48
C ILE A 53 -3.34 6.37 12.52
N TRP A 54 -2.63 7.39 12.97
CA TRP A 54 -1.60 8.04 12.15
C TRP A 54 -0.48 7.07 11.78
N LEU A 55 0.05 6.32 12.76
CA LEU A 55 1.06 5.29 12.51
C LEU A 55 0.54 4.17 11.61
N SER A 56 -0.67 3.64 11.89
CA SER A 56 -1.23 2.53 11.11
C SER A 56 -1.40 2.91 9.64
N SER A 57 -1.76 4.16 9.37
CA SER A 57 -1.93 4.69 8.02
C SER A 57 -0.62 4.75 7.25
N ILE A 58 0.49 5.13 7.90
CA ILE A 58 1.82 5.15 7.27
C ILE A 58 2.25 3.72 6.90
N PHE A 59 2.11 2.77 7.83
CA PHE A 59 2.44 1.37 7.59
C PHE A 59 1.58 0.77 6.48
N TYR A 60 0.29 1.09 6.46
CA TYR A 60 -0.64 0.64 5.42
C TYR A 60 -0.23 1.14 4.03
N LEU A 61 0.06 2.44 3.89
CA LEU A 61 0.50 3.04 2.62
C LEU A 61 1.83 2.45 2.14
N ALA A 62 2.78 2.20 3.05
CA ALA A 62 4.04 1.55 2.74
C ALA A 62 3.84 0.10 2.26
N ALA A 63 3.04 -0.68 2.99
CA ALA A 63 2.73 -2.06 2.63
C ALA A 63 2.04 -2.15 1.27
N GLN A 64 1.04 -1.29 1.01
CA GLN A 64 0.36 -1.17 -0.28
C GLN A 64 1.34 -0.89 -1.43
N GLY A 65 2.25 0.07 -1.26
CA GLY A 65 3.28 0.38 -2.27
C GLY A 65 4.20 -0.82 -2.54
N CYS A 66 4.69 -1.48 -1.50
CA CYS A 66 5.56 -2.65 -1.63
C CYS A 66 4.88 -3.80 -2.37
N ILE A 67 3.61 -4.12 -2.05
CA ILE A 67 2.86 -5.21 -2.70
C ILE A 67 2.80 -5.00 -4.20
N LYS A 68 2.42 -3.78 -4.65
CA LYS A 68 2.29 -3.47 -6.08
C LYS A 68 3.64 -3.54 -6.80
N VAL A 69 4.72 -3.09 -6.17
CA VAL A 69 6.08 -3.20 -6.73
C VAL A 69 6.49 -4.67 -6.88
N SER A 70 6.17 -5.55 -5.92
CA SER A 70 6.46 -6.99 -6.02
C SER A 70 5.72 -7.66 -7.18
N VAL A 71 4.45 -7.30 -7.38
CA VAL A 71 3.67 -7.78 -8.54
C VAL A 71 4.31 -7.33 -9.86
N CYS A 72 4.73 -6.06 -9.96
CA CYS A 72 5.45 -5.57 -11.13
C CYS A 72 6.79 -6.29 -11.35
N LEU A 73 7.56 -6.55 -10.29
CA LEU A 73 8.79 -7.35 -10.36
C LEU A 73 8.52 -8.80 -10.82
N PHE A 74 7.39 -9.37 -10.44
CA PHE A 74 6.96 -10.66 -10.96
C PHE A 74 6.66 -10.59 -12.47
N TYR A 75 6.03 -9.51 -12.94
CA TYR A 75 5.76 -9.31 -14.36
C TYR A 75 7.03 -9.16 -15.21
N THR A 76 8.09 -8.53 -14.69
CA THR A 76 9.36 -8.44 -15.44
C THR A 76 10.03 -9.80 -15.61
N ARG A 77 9.76 -10.77 -14.72
CA ARG A 77 10.28 -12.14 -14.81
C ARG A 77 9.58 -13.02 -15.84
N LEU A 78 8.38 -12.64 -16.29
CA LEU A 78 7.64 -13.38 -17.30
C LEU A 78 8.31 -13.34 -18.69
N GLY A 79 9.27 -12.43 -18.91
CA GLY A 79 10.16 -12.44 -20.07
C GLY A 79 9.61 -11.78 -21.34
N ASP A 80 8.39 -11.25 -21.33
CA ASP A 80 7.82 -10.52 -22.47
C ASP A 80 8.33 -9.07 -22.54
N ARG A 81 8.78 -8.63 -23.73
CA ARG A 81 9.40 -7.30 -23.91
C ARG A 81 8.42 -6.15 -23.66
N PHE A 82 7.14 -6.32 -24.01
CA PHE A 82 6.12 -5.29 -23.77
C PHE A 82 5.77 -5.24 -22.28
N LEU A 83 5.58 -6.40 -21.65
CA LEU A 83 5.28 -6.51 -20.22
C LEU A 83 6.39 -5.95 -19.34
N ILE A 84 7.66 -6.23 -19.65
CA ILE A 84 8.82 -5.69 -18.92
C ILE A 84 8.82 -4.16 -18.98
N ARG A 85 8.65 -3.59 -20.17
CA ARG A 85 8.73 -2.14 -20.39
C ARG A 85 7.59 -1.41 -19.68
N MET A 86 6.36 -1.94 -19.77
CA MET A 86 5.19 -1.38 -19.07
C MET A 86 5.31 -1.56 -17.55
N SER A 87 5.80 -2.71 -17.07
CA SER A 87 6.02 -2.96 -15.66
C SER A 87 7.05 -2.00 -15.06
N GLN A 88 8.14 -1.69 -15.78
CA GLN A 88 9.13 -0.70 -15.35
C GLN A 88 8.53 0.71 -15.20
N VAL A 89 7.71 1.14 -16.15
CA VAL A 89 7.00 2.43 -16.06
C VAL A 89 6.04 2.44 -14.87
N MET A 90 5.28 1.36 -14.68
CA MET A 90 4.38 1.22 -13.55
C MET A 90 5.11 1.24 -12.20
N MET A 91 6.27 0.58 -12.06
CA MET A 91 7.05 0.63 -10.83
C MET A 91 7.46 2.06 -10.46
N VAL A 92 7.88 2.87 -11.44
CA VAL A 92 8.24 4.28 -11.20
C VAL A 92 7.01 5.08 -10.75
N LEU A 93 5.87 4.91 -11.42
CA LEU A 93 4.63 5.60 -11.03
C LEU A 93 4.14 5.19 -9.63
N LEU A 94 4.18 3.89 -9.33
CA LEU A 94 3.76 3.34 -8.04
C LEU A 94 4.66 3.80 -6.89
N THR A 95 5.98 3.84 -7.11
CA THR A 95 6.93 4.33 -6.10
C THR A 95 6.78 5.82 -5.84
N LEU A 96 6.58 6.63 -6.88
CA LEU A 96 6.29 8.06 -6.74
C LEU A 96 4.97 8.30 -5.98
N GLN A 97 3.92 7.54 -6.33
CA GLN A 97 2.64 7.60 -5.65
C GLN A 97 2.79 7.23 -4.17
N ALA A 98 3.44 6.11 -3.86
CA ALA A 98 3.65 5.65 -2.48
C ALA A 98 4.44 6.68 -1.66
N LEU A 99 5.54 7.20 -2.21
CA LEU A 99 6.35 8.20 -1.52
C LEU A 99 5.56 9.49 -1.28
N GLY A 100 4.81 9.97 -2.27
CA GLY A 100 3.96 11.16 -2.13
C GLY A 100 2.87 10.99 -1.07
N CYS A 101 2.19 9.84 -1.06
CA CYS A 101 1.18 9.53 -0.05
C CYS A 101 1.77 9.44 1.36
N ILE A 102 2.91 8.75 1.52
CA ILE A 102 3.58 8.59 2.82
C ILE A 102 4.05 9.95 3.35
N MET A 103 4.68 10.78 2.51
CA MET A 103 5.10 12.12 2.91
C MET A 103 3.90 12.97 3.33
N THR A 104 2.80 12.93 2.56
CA THR A 104 1.60 13.70 2.90
C THR A 104 0.93 13.19 4.18
N ALA A 105 0.94 11.87 4.43
CA ALA A 105 0.42 11.28 5.67
C ALA A 105 1.28 11.67 6.89
N ILE A 106 2.61 11.68 6.75
CA ILE A 106 3.52 12.13 7.82
C ILE A 106 3.32 13.62 8.12
N PHE A 107 3.19 14.44 7.09
CA PHE A 107 3.05 15.91 7.19
C PHE A 107 1.59 16.38 7.06
N GLN A 108 0.62 15.57 7.50
CA GLN A 108 -0.81 15.88 7.35
C GLN A 108 -1.25 17.13 8.14
N CYS A 109 -0.52 17.51 9.18
CA CYS A 109 -0.74 18.73 9.95
C CYS A 109 0.55 19.54 10.10
N HIS A 110 0.40 20.86 10.19
CA HIS A 110 1.47 21.78 10.50
C HIS A 110 1.11 22.60 11.75
N PRO A 111 1.78 22.41 12.91
CA PRO A 111 2.86 21.44 13.18
C PRO A 111 2.36 19.99 13.29
N ILE A 112 3.26 19.01 13.07
CA ILE A 112 2.93 17.57 13.11
C ILE A 112 2.31 17.18 14.45
N SER A 113 2.74 17.80 15.55
CA SER A 113 2.22 17.57 16.89
C SER A 113 0.73 17.84 17.06
N LYS A 114 0.13 18.64 16.17
CA LYS A 114 -1.31 18.88 16.15
C LYS A 114 -2.13 17.63 15.81
N THR A 115 -1.51 16.63 15.17
CA THR A 115 -2.20 15.36 14.83
C THR A 115 -2.70 14.61 16.05
N TRP A 116 -1.97 14.65 17.17
CA TRP A 116 -2.36 13.99 18.42
C TRP A 116 -2.77 14.95 19.53
N GLU A 117 -2.33 16.22 19.44
CA GLU A 117 -2.63 17.25 20.43
C GLU A 117 -3.46 18.37 19.77
N SER A 118 -4.78 18.23 19.83
CA SER A 118 -5.73 19.14 19.16
C SER A 118 -5.72 20.58 19.72
N THR A 119 -5.13 20.78 20.90
CA THR A 119 -5.02 22.08 21.59
C THR A 119 -3.97 23.01 20.97
N ILE A 120 -3.09 22.49 20.10
CA ILE A 120 -2.01 23.27 19.47
C ILE A 120 -2.55 24.11 18.30
N PRO A 121 -2.21 25.42 18.22
CA PRO A 121 -2.55 26.24 17.07
C PRO A 121 -1.81 25.78 15.81
N GLY A 122 -2.53 25.72 14.69
CA GLY A 122 -2.01 25.19 13.42
C GLY A 122 -3.14 24.81 12.47
N TYR A 123 -2.79 24.31 11.30
CA TYR A 123 -3.75 23.83 10.30
C TYR A 123 -3.43 22.39 9.90
N CYS A 124 -4.48 21.65 9.54
CA CYS A 124 -4.40 20.28 9.04
C CYS A 124 -5.07 20.20 7.68
N ILE A 125 -4.64 19.24 6.86
CA ILE A 125 -5.34 18.93 5.61
C ILE A 125 -6.71 18.30 5.93
N ASN A 126 -7.65 18.40 4.98
CA ASN A 126 -8.91 17.68 5.07
C ASN A 126 -8.66 16.17 4.92
N ILE A 127 -8.69 15.47 6.05
CA ILE A 127 -8.37 14.05 6.15
C ILE A 127 -9.33 13.23 5.27
N ASP A 128 -10.64 13.50 5.33
CA ASP A 128 -11.64 12.75 4.56
C ASP A 128 -11.40 12.85 3.04
N VAL A 129 -11.13 14.06 2.55
CA VAL A 129 -10.85 14.30 1.12
C VAL A 129 -9.54 13.63 0.70
N PHE A 130 -8.53 13.71 1.56
CA PHE A 130 -7.23 13.08 1.32
C PHE A 130 -7.34 11.55 1.23
N TYR A 131 -8.00 10.89 2.18
CA TYR A 131 -8.21 9.44 2.14
C TYR A 131 -9.09 9.02 0.96
N LEU A 132 -10.13 9.79 0.63
CA LEU A 132 -10.98 9.50 -0.52
C LEU A 132 -10.18 9.56 -1.83
N ALA A 133 -9.32 10.58 -1.99
CA ALA A 133 -8.44 10.70 -3.14
C ALA A 133 -7.44 9.53 -3.21
N ILE A 134 -6.74 9.23 -2.12
CA ILE A 134 -5.77 8.13 -2.07
C ILE A 134 -6.43 6.79 -2.39
N THR A 135 -7.61 6.53 -1.81
CA THR A 135 -8.34 5.29 -2.03
C THR A 135 -8.74 5.16 -3.50
N GLY A 136 -9.26 6.24 -4.10
CA GLY A 136 -9.60 6.26 -5.53
C GLY A 136 -8.39 6.01 -6.43
N PHE A 137 -7.25 6.69 -6.18
CA PHE A 137 -6.01 6.47 -6.93
C PHE A 137 -5.46 5.06 -6.74
N SER A 138 -5.54 4.54 -5.51
CA SER A 138 -5.08 3.18 -5.20
C SER A 138 -5.87 2.15 -5.99
N ILE A 139 -7.21 2.22 -5.98
CA ILE A 139 -8.08 1.33 -6.77
C ILE A 139 -7.77 1.44 -8.26
N LEU A 140 -7.59 2.66 -8.78
CA LEU A 140 -7.23 2.86 -10.19
C LEU A 140 -5.91 2.16 -10.53
N THR A 141 -4.87 2.35 -9.70
CA THR A 141 -3.58 1.68 -9.91
C THR A 141 -3.67 0.15 -9.79
N ASP A 142 -4.57 -0.38 -8.96
CA ASP A 142 -4.80 -1.82 -8.84
C ASP A 142 -5.43 -2.38 -10.10
N VAL A 143 -6.48 -1.73 -10.63
CA VAL A 143 -7.12 -2.14 -11.87
C VAL A 143 -6.13 -2.11 -13.04
N VAL A 144 -5.30 -1.06 -13.15
CA VAL A 144 -4.28 -0.97 -14.21
C VAL A 144 -3.24 -2.06 -14.07
N THR A 145 -2.74 -2.32 -12.86
CA THR A 145 -1.74 -3.37 -12.62
C THR A 145 -2.31 -4.75 -12.90
N TYR A 146 -3.56 -5.00 -12.51
CA TYR A 146 -4.28 -6.26 -12.73
C TYR A 146 -4.57 -6.52 -14.22
N THR A 147 -4.89 -5.48 -14.97
CA THR A 147 -5.19 -5.60 -16.41
C THR A 147 -3.95 -5.70 -17.27
N LEU A 148 -2.79 -5.26 -16.77
CA LEU A 148 -1.49 -5.30 -17.46
C LEU A 148 -1.12 -6.68 -18.06
N PRO A 149 -1.24 -7.82 -17.34
CA PRO A 149 -0.89 -9.14 -17.87
C PRO A 149 -1.95 -9.72 -18.83
N LEU A 150 -3.21 -9.27 -18.79
CA LEU A 150 -4.30 -9.87 -19.59
C LEU A 150 -4.04 -9.82 -21.11
N PRO A 151 -3.66 -8.68 -21.72
CA PRO A 151 -3.35 -8.62 -23.14
C PRO A 151 -2.18 -9.52 -23.54
N VAL A 152 -1.16 -9.63 -22.67
CA VAL A 152 0.04 -10.43 -22.92
C VAL A 152 -0.30 -11.92 -22.89
N ILE A 153 -1.10 -12.37 -21.92
CA ILE A 153 -1.59 -13.76 -21.83
C ILE A 153 -2.47 -14.13 -23.02
N CYS A 154 -3.22 -13.19 -23.59
CA CYS A 154 -4.02 -13.42 -24.80
C CYS A 154 -3.17 -13.54 -26.07
N ARG A 155 -1.99 -12.92 -26.11
CA ARG A 155 -1.09 -12.93 -27.28
C ARG A 155 -0.04 -14.04 -27.23
N LEU A 156 0.32 -14.51 -26.04
CA LEU A 156 1.38 -15.48 -25.82
C LEU A 156 0.83 -16.91 -25.85
N HIS A 157 1.41 -17.78 -26.68
CA HIS A 157 1.12 -19.23 -26.76
C HIS A 157 1.67 -19.98 -25.51
N VAL A 158 1.24 -19.57 -24.31
CA VAL A 158 1.59 -20.25 -23.06
C VAL A 158 0.72 -21.52 -22.92
N PRO A 159 1.30 -22.67 -22.51
CA PRO A 159 0.55 -23.90 -22.28
C PRO A 159 -0.55 -23.67 -21.24
N MET A 160 -1.75 -24.21 -21.50
CA MET A 160 -2.97 -23.94 -20.70
C MET A 160 -2.79 -24.10 -19.18
N LYS A 161 -1.91 -25.00 -18.73
CA LYS A 161 -1.60 -25.20 -17.31
C LYS A 161 -0.99 -23.96 -16.63
N GLN A 162 -0.10 -23.24 -17.30
CA GLN A 162 0.48 -21.99 -16.76
C GLN A 162 -0.52 -20.84 -16.82
N LYS A 163 -1.35 -20.79 -17.86
CA LYS A 163 -2.43 -19.81 -18.00
C LYS A 163 -3.45 -19.93 -16.86
N VAL A 164 -3.85 -21.16 -16.54
CA VAL A 164 -4.77 -21.43 -15.42
C VAL A 164 -4.14 -21.07 -14.07
N ALA A 165 -2.87 -21.41 -13.83
CA ALA A 165 -2.18 -21.04 -12.59
C ALA A 165 -2.09 -19.52 -12.41
N LEU A 166 -1.75 -18.78 -13.48
CA LEU A 166 -1.68 -17.32 -13.42
C LEU A 166 -3.05 -16.69 -13.18
N THR A 167 -4.08 -17.15 -13.89
CA THR A 167 -5.46 -16.69 -13.68
C THR A 167 -5.94 -17.04 -12.28
N PHE A 168 -5.61 -18.21 -11.75
CA PHE A 168 -6.01 -18.64 -10.41
C PHE A 168 -5.37 -17.78 -9.32
N ILE A 169 -4.04 -17.53 -9.39
CA ILE A 169 -3.34 -16.64 -8.46
C ILE A 169 -3.90 -15.22 -8.55
N LEU A 170 -4.19 -14.75 -9.76
CA LEU A 170 -4.74 -13.42 -10.02
C LEU A 170 -6.17 -13.28 -9.46
N CYS A 171 -7.03 -14.29 -9.63
CA CYS A 171 -8.36 -14.33 -9.04
C CYS A 171 -8.31 -14.47 -7.51
N MET A 172 -7.36 -15.22 -6.96
CA MET A 172 -7.21 -15.36 -5.51
C MET A 172 -6.77 -14.06 -4.84
N GLY A 173 -5.99 -13.22 -5.54
CA GLY A 173 -5.64 -11.88 -5.05
C GLY A 173 -6.80 -10.87 -5.12
N LEU A 174 -7.90 -11.19 -5.81
CA LEU A 174 -9.08 -10.32 -5.96
C LEU A 174 -10.18 -10.61 -4.92
N LEU A 175 -10.16 -11.79 -4.29
CA LEU A 175 -11.15 -12.25 -3.30
C LEU A 175 -10.65 -12.03 -1.87
#